data_AF-J3M4R2-F1
#
_entry.id   AF-J3M4R2-F1
#
_cell.length_a   1.000
_cell.length_b   1.000
_cell.length_c   1.000
_cell.angle_alpha   90.00
_cell.angle_beta   90.00
_cell.angle_gamma   90.00
#
_symmetry.space_group_name_H-M   'P 1'
#
loop_
_entity.id
_entity.type
_entity.pdbx_description
1 polymer ?
#
loop_
_entity_poly.entity_id
_entity_poly.type
_entity_poly.pdbx_seq_one_letter_code
_entity_poly.pdbx_strand_id
1 'polypeptide(L)'
;MYHDFLFIDAEEDSKPPQKMLAFFKAAYDMFDADFYVKADDAIYLRPDRLAALLAKDRPHHQTYIGCMKKGPVVNDPNMKWYESSWELLGNEYFSHASGLLYALSSEVVGSLASANNDSLRMFDYEDVTLGSWMLAMNVKHEDNRAMCDPHCTPTSIAVWDSKKCSSSCNPAEIVKELHNTTVCSKSPTLPPEVEDE
;
A
#
# COMPACT_ATOMS: atom_id res chain seq x y z
N MET A 1 15.58 6.59 -22.05
CA MET A 1 15.25 6.63 -20.61
C MET A 1 13.82 7.14 -20.54
N TYR A 2 12.90 6.45 -19.86
CA TYR A 2 11.46 6.70 -20.02
C TYR A 2 10.90 7.80 -19.10
N HIS A 3 11.76 8.60 -18.46
CA HIS A 3 11.39 9.63 -17.47
C HIS A 3 10.51 9.11 -16.32
N ASP A 4 10.77 7.86 -15.92
CA ASP A 4 10.02 7.04 -14.97
C ASP A 4 10.81 6.73 -13.69
N PHE A 5 12.00 7.32 -13.54
CA PHE A 5 12.83 7.19 -12.33
C PHE A 5 12.81 8.50 -11.55
N LEU A 6 12.43 8.40 -10.27
CA LEU A 6 12.57 9.46 -9.29
C LEU A 6 13.69 9.09 -8.31
N PHE A 7 14.74 9.90 -8.27
CA PHE A 7 15.79 9.78 -7.27
C PHE A 7 15.43 10.65 -6.07
N ILE A 8 15.25 10.02 -4.92
CA ILE A 8 14.98 10.69 -3.65
C ILE A 8 16.27 10.85 -2.85
N ASP A 9 16.38 11.94 -2.10
CA ASP A 9 17.52 12.20 -1.23
C ASP A 9 17.39 11.40 0.08
N ALA A 10 17.55 10.09 -0.03
CA ALA A 10 17.56 9.15 1.08
C ALA A 10 18.76 8.21 0.92
N GLU A 11 19.49 7.98 2.01
CA GLU A 11 20.62 7.05 1.99
C GLU A 11 20.13 5.63 1.68
N GLU A 12 20.93 4.87 0.93
CA GLU A 12 20.59 3.50 0.52
C GLU A 12 20.33 2.58 1.72
N ASP A 13 20.99 2.83 2.85
CA ASP A 13 20.84 2.08 4.10
C ASP A 13 19.70 2.59 5.01
N SER A 14 18.93 3.59 4.57
CA SER A 14 17.79 4.12 5.33
C SER A 14 16.75 3.03 5.59
N LYS A 15 16.13 3.07 6.77
CA LYS A 15 15.06 2.13 7.13
C LYS A 15 13.85 2.31 6.20
N PRO A 16 13.05 1.26 5.95
CA PRO A 16 11.89 1.34 5.05
C PRO A 16 10.92 2.50 5.31
N PRO A 17 10.53 2.84 6.56
CA PRO A 17 9.63 3.96 6.81
C PRO A 17 10.22 5.33 6.44
N GLN A 18 11.55 5.50 6.55
CA GLN A 18 12.22 6.75 6.17
C GLN A 18 12.17 6.93 4.65
N LYS A 19 12.45 5.85 3.90
CA LYS A 19 12.34 5.85 2.43
C LYS A 19 10.91 6.14 1.97
N MET A 20 9.91 5.55 2.64
CA MET A 20 8.49 5.81 2.36
C MET A 20 8.12 7.29 2.59
N LEU A 21 8.53 7.88 3.72
CA LEU A 21 8.26 9.29 3.99
C LEU A 21 8.98 10.21 2.98
N ALA A 22 10.23 9.92 2.65
CA ALA A 22 10.99 10.67 1.64
C ALA A 22 10.33 10.59 0.26
N PHE A 23 9.84 9.40 -0.14
CA PHE A 23 9.07 9.22 -1.35
C PHE A 23 7.81 10.09 -1.37
N PHE A 24 6.99 10.04 -0.32
CA PHE A 24 5.75 10.81 -0.26
C PHE A 24 5.99 12.32 -0.25
N LYS A 25 7.04 12.79 0.45
CA LYS A 25 7.46 14.20 0.40
C LYS A 25 7.84 14.63 -1.00
N ALA A 26 8.72 13.88 -1.66
CA ALA A 26 9.17 14.20 -3.02
C ALA A 26 8.01 14.14 -4.03
N ALA A 27 7.15 13.12 -3.94
CA ALA A 27 6.01 12.98 -4.83
C ALA A 27 5.03 14.16 -4.68
N TYR A 28 4.75 14.57 -3.44
CA TYR A 28 3.87 15.71 -3.15
C TYR A 28 4.41 17.04 -3.66
N ASP A 29 5.73 17.24 -3.55
CA ASP A 29 6.36 18.47 -4.04
C ASP A 29 6.42 18.54 -5.58
N MET A 30 6.38 17.39 -6.26
CA MET A 30 6.59 17.29 -7.72
C MET A 30 5.30 17.15 -8.53
N PHE A 31 4.26 16.56 -7.96
CA PHE A 31 3.05 16.19 -8.68
C PHE A 31 1.81 16.70 -7.97
N ASP A 32 0.90 17.31 -8.72
CA ASP A 32 -0.44 17.65 -8.22
C ASP A 32 -1.39 16.47 -8.51
N ALA A 33 -1.82 15.77 -7.47
CA ALA A 33 -2.63 14.57 -7.57
C ALA A 33 -3.63 14.47 -6.42
N ASP A 34 -4.82 13.90 -6.71
CA ASP A 34 -5.84 13.61 -5.69
C ASP A 34 -5.41 12.48 -4.74
N PHE A 35 -4.64 11.52 -5.26
CA PHE A 35 -4.12 10.37 -4.53
C PHE A 35 -2.68 10.06 -4.92
N TYR A 36 -1.89 9.66 -3.92
CA TYR A 36 -0.53 9.14 -4.07
C TYR A 36 -0.53 7.66 -3.69
N VAL A 37 0.08 6.83 -4.52
CA VAL A 37 0.01 5.36 -4.39
C VAL A 37 1.40 4.79 -4.19
N LYS A 38 1.57 3.95 -3.17
CA LYS A 38 2.71 3.04 -3.06
C LYS A 38 2.31 1.69 -3.64
N ALA A 39 3.12 1.15 -4.54
CA ALA A 39 2.99 -0.21 -5.04
C ALA A 39 4.34 -0.93 -4.94
N ASP A 40 4.32 -2.21 -4.60
CA ASP A 40 5.49 -3.09 -4.66
C ASP A 40 5.77 -3.54 -6.10
N ASP A 41 7.03 -3.85 -6.43
CA ASP A 41 7.38 -4.40 -7.74
C ASP A 41 7.06 -5.90 -7.85
N ALA A 42 6.66 -6.52 -6.72
CA ALA A 42 6.35 -7.92 -6.65
C ALA A 42 4.88 -8.27 -6.98
N ILE A 43 3.99 -7.29 -7.12
CA ILE A 43 2.55 -7.55 -7.35
C ILE A 43 2.16 -7.47 -8.82
N TYR A 44 1.11 -8.21 -9.20
CA TYR A 44 0.42 -7.95 -10.47
C TYR A 44 -0.63 -6.86 -10.25
N LEU A 45 -0.36 -5.64 -10.72
CA LEU A 45 -1.27 -4.50 -10.61
C LEU A 45 -2.12 -4.33 -11.87
N ARG A 46 -3.38 -3.93 -11.68
CA ARG A 46 -4.32 -3.52 -12.74
C ARG A 46 -4.63 -2.03 -12.62
N PRO A 47 -3.86 -1.16 -13.30
CA PRO A 47 -3.99 0.29 -13.13
C PRO A 47 -5.37 0.84 -13.50
N ASP A 48 -6.05 0.22 -14.46
CA ASP A 48 -7.41 0.59 -14.88
C ASP A 48 -8.41 0.48 -13.72
N ARG A 49 -8.31 -0.60 -12.93
CA ARG A 49 -9.17 -0.84 -11.77
C ARG A 49 -8.81 0.04 -10.59
N LEU A 50 -7.51 0.25 -10.39
CA LEU A 50 -7.04 1.17 -9.35
C LEU A 50 -7.56 2.58 -9.64
N ALA A 51 -7.44 3.06 -10.88
CA ALA A 51 -7.97 4.36 -11.28
C ALA A 51 -9.48 4.47 -11.04
N ALA A 52 -10.25 3.43 -11.42
CA ALA A 52 -11.69 3.39 -11.16
C ALA A 52 -12.04 3.41 -9.65
N LEU A 53 -11.23 2.76 -8.80
CA LEU A 53 -11.40 2.83 -7.34
C LEU A 53 -11.12 4.23 -6.81
N LEU A 54 -10.03 4.86 -7.25
CA LEU A 54 -9.62 6.18 -6.77
C LEU A 54 -10.59 7.28 -7.23
N ALA A 55 -11.17 7.15 -8.42
CA ALA A 55 -12.16 8.09 -8.97
C ALA A 55 -13.54 8.07 -8.28
N LYS A 56 -13.79 7.17 -7.32
CA LYS A 56 -15.05 7.16 -6.56
C LYS A 56 -15.19 8.40 -5.69
N ASP A 57 -16.37 9.00 -5.71
CA ASP A 57 -16.71 10.07 -4.77
C ASP A 57 -16.67 9.56 -3.32
N ARG A 58 -16.02 10.33 -2.46
CA ARG A 58 -15.88 10.03 -1.03
C ARG A 58 -16.33 11.24 -0.22
N PRO A 59 -17.11 11.04 0.85
CA PRO A 59 -17.51 12.13 1.74
C PRO A 59 -16.34 12.62 2.63
N HIS A 60 -15.30 11.79 2.80
CA HIS A 60 -14.13 12.11 3.60
C HIS A 60 -12.94 12.40 2.70
N HIS A 61 -12.32 13.56 2.88
CA HIS A 61 -11.18 13.99 2.08
C HIS A 61 -9.88 13.29 2.52
N GLN A 62 -9.72 13.00 3.81
CA GLN A 62 -8.59 12.27 4.35
C GLN A 62 -8.84 10.76 4.34
N THR A 63 -8.36 10.09 3.31
CA THR A 63 -8.59 8.66 3.09
C THR A 63 -7.29 7.89 2.93
N TYR A 64 -7.22 6.74 3.59
CA TYR A 64 -6.20 5.71 3.47
C TYR A 64 -6.85 4.42 2.96
N ILE A 65 -6.52 4.05 1.72
CA ILE A 65 -7.14 2.94 1.01
C ILE A 65 -6.13 1.82 0.85
N GLY A 66 -6.53 0.60 1.19
CA GLY A 66 -5.70 -0.57 0.97
C GLY A 66 -6.38 -1.83 1.44
N CYS A 67 -5.68 -2.95 1.32
CA CYS A 67 -6.12 -4.20 1.92
C CYS A 67 -5.74 -4.20 3.40
N MET A 68 -6.71 -3.89 4.26
CA MET A 68 -6.48 -3.70 5.69
C MET A 68 -6.25 -5.05 6.37
N LYS A 69 -5.25 -5.10 7.25
CA LYS A 69 -4.90 -6.29 8.03
C LYS A 69 -4.71 -5.94 9.50
N LYS A 70 -4.79 -6.98 10.32
CA LYS A 70 -4.41 -7.02 11.71
C LYS A 70 -3.67 -8.33 11.96
N GLY A 71 -2.90 -8.38 13.03
CA GLY A 71 -2.17 -9.57 13.41
C GLY A 71 -1.35 -9.35 14.67
N PRO A 72 -0.79 -10.42 15.23
CA PRO A 72 0.02 -10.33 16.43
C PRO A 72 1.25 -9.46 16.19
N VAL A 73 1.63 -8.67 17.19
CA VAL A 73 2.92 -7.98 17.19
C VAL A 73 4.02 -9.03 17.27
N VAL A 74 4.99 -8.95 16.35
CA VAL A 74 6.07 -9.92 16.28
C VAL A 74 7.17 -9.49 17.25
N ASN A 75 7.15 -10.08 18.45
CA ASN A 75 8.05 -9.73 19.55
C ASN A 75 9.18 -10.76 19.80
N ASP A 76 9.27 -11.81 18.98
CA ASP A 76 10.38 -12.76 19.02
C ASP A 76 11.55 -12.23 18.15
N PRO A 77 12.72 -11.92 18.73
CA PRO A 77 13.87 -11.40 18.00
C PRO A 77 14.45 -12.36 16.94
N ASN A 78 14.03 -13.63 16.94
CA ASN A 78 14.47 -14.62 15.94
C ASN A 78 13.55 -14.65 14.70
N MET A 79 12.43 -13.94 14.71
CA MET A 79 11.52 -13.89 13.56
C MET A 79 11.92 -12.80 12.56
N LYS A 80 11.76 -13.09 11.26
CA LYS A 80 12.08 -12.16 10.14
C LYS A 80 11.45 -10.78 10.31
N TRP A 81 10.25 -10.73 10.89
CA TRP A 81 9.43 -9.54 11.00
C TRP A 81 9.41 -8.95 12.42
N TYR A 82 10.46 -9.20 13.23
CA TYR A 82 10.58 -8.70 14.59
C TYR A 82 10.50 -7.17 14.65
N GLU A 83 9.67 -6.67 15.55
CA GLU A 83 9.54 -5.23 15.82
C GLU A 83 10.32 -4.86 17.10
N SER A 84 11.39 -4.08 16.96
CA SER A 84 12.24 -3.66 18.08
C SER A 84 11.49 -2.82 19.11
N SER A 85 10.43 -2.11 18.69
CA SER A 85 9.61 -1.27 19.55
C SER A 85 8.30 -1.94 19.97
N TRP A 86 8.24 -3.28 19.96
CA TRP A 86 7.01 -4.06 20.20
C TRP A 86 6.31 -3.72 21.52
N GLU A 87 7.08 -3.35 22.56
CA GLU A 87 6.56 -2.98 23.89
C GLU A 87 5.59 -1.77 23.82
N LEU A 88 5.70 -0.93 22.78
CA LEU A 88 4.83 0.24 22.59
C LEU A 88 3.51 -0.10 21.87
N LEU A 89 3.42 -1.27 21.22
CA LEU A 89 2.30 -1.63 20.34
C LEU A 89 1.28 -2.56 21.00
N GLY A 90 1.66 -3.24 22.09
CA GLY A 90 0.84 -4.27 22.73
C GLY A 90 0.92 -5.62 22.02
N ASN A 91 -0.14 -6.43 22.10
CA ASN A 91 -0.14 -7.81 21.59
C ASN A 91 -0.59 -7.93 20.13
N GLU A 92 -1.34 -6.96 19.61
CA GLU A 92 -1.89 -6.96 18.25
C GLU A 92 -1.61 -5.62 17.58
N TYR A 93 -1.16 -5.63 16.32
CA TYR A 93 -1.06 -4.42 15.53
C TYR A 93 -2.45 -3.82 15.32
N PHE A 94 -2.53 -2.49 15.34
CA PHE A 94 -3.70 -1.77 14.88
C PHE A 94 -4.01 -2.06 13.40
N SER A 95 -5.20 -1.69 12.94
CA SER A 95 -5.58 -1.86 11.53
C SER A 95 -4.68 -1.01 10.64
N HIS A 96 -4.02 -1.63 9.65
CA HIS A 96 -3.17 -0.96 8.68
C HIS A 96 -3.25 -1.69 7.33
N ALA A 97 -2.97 -1.01 6.22
CA ALA A 97 -2.94 -1.68 4.93
C ALA A 97 -1.72 -2.58 4.81
N SER A 98 -1.80 -3.61 3.97
CA SER A 98 -0.62 -4.35 3.53
C SER A 98 0.39 -3.41 2.87
N GLY A 99 1.67 -3.49 3.26
CA GLY A 99 2.75 -2.74 2.61
C GLY A 99 2.91 -3.01 1.11
N LEU A 100 2.20 -3.97 0.51
CA LEU A 100 2.29 -4.25 -0.93
C LEU A 100 1.65 -3.17 -1.81
N LEU A 101 0.48 -2.64 -1.40
CA LEU A 101 -0.26 -1.65 -2.17
C LEU A 101 -1.19 -0.85 -1.26
N TYR A 102 -1.08 0.48 -1.31
CA TYR A 102 -2.03 1.38 -0.68
C TYR A 102 -2.03 2.76 -1.34
N ALA A 103 -3.10 3.51 -1.14
CA ALA A 103 -3.28 4.87 -1.63
C ALA A 103 -3.60 5.83 -0.48
N LEU A 104 -3.00 7.01 -0.53
CA LEU A 104 -3.22 8.11 0.40
C LEU A 104 -3.78 9.30 -0.35
N SER A 105 -4.86 9.89 0.16
CA SER A 105 -5.39 11.15 -0.38
C SER A 105 -4.36 12.28 -0.26
N SER A 106 -4.44 13.26 -1.15
CA SER A 106 -3.54 14.41 -1.17
C SER A 106 -3.41 15.14 0.17
N GLU A 107 -4.51 15.37 0.88
CA GLU A 107 -4.50 16.02 2.21
C GLU A 107 -3.69 15.24 3.26
N VAL A 108 -3.73 13.91 3.21
CA VAL A 108 -2.97 13.04 4.12
C VAL A 108 -1.48 13.15 3.81
N VAL A 109 -1.12 13.11 2.53
CA VAL A 109 0.28 13.25 2.11
C VAL A 109 0.81 14.65 2.44
N GLY A 110 0.02 15.71 2.24
CA GLY A 110 0.39 17.06 2.64
C GLY A 110 0.61 17.18 4.15
N SER A 111 -0.19 16.50 4.96
CA SER A 111 0.00 16.43 6.42
C SER A 111 1.30 15.72 6.80
N LEU A 112 1.64 14.62 6.11
CA LEU A 112 2.93 13.92 6.31
C LEU A 112 4.12 14.75 5.83
N ALA A 113 3.97 15.48 4.72
CA ALA A 113 5.02 16.30 4.15
C ALA A 113 5.36 17.51 5.03
N SER A 114 4.33 18.12 5.64
CA SER A 114 4.45 19.25 6.57
C SER A 114 4.78 18.85 8.01
N ALA A 115 4.77 17.55 8.34
CA ALA A 115 5.12 17.07 9.67
C ALA A 115 6.59 17.40 10.00
N ASN A 116 6.80 17.99 11.18
CA ASN A 116 8.14 18.21 11.72
C ASN A 116 8.88 16.88 11.89
N ASN A 117 10.20 16.90 11.72
CA ASN A 117 11.02 15.75 12.04
C ASN A 117 10.75 15.30 13.49
N ASP A 118 10.73 14.00 13.71
CA ASP A 118 10.49 13.35 15.01
C ASP A 118 9.10 13.60 15.64
N SER A 119 8.17 14.27 14.95
CA SER A 119 6.79 14.46 15.45
C SER A 119 5.93 13.20 15.37
N LEU A 120 6.29 12.26 14.49
CA LEU A 120 5.57 11.02 14.26
C LEU A 120 6.51 9.82 14.52
N ARG A 121 6.07 8.90 15.39
CA ARG A 121 6.86 7.72 15.77
C ARG A 121 6.98 6.76 14.59
N MET A 122 8.21 6.42 14.19
CA MET A 122 8.47 5.34 13.25
C MET A 122 8.64 4.00 13.97
N PHE A 123 8.18 2.93 13.35
CA PHE A 123 8.40 1.52 13.72
C PHE A 123 9.39 0.90 12.74
N ASP A 124 9.76 -0.38 12.87
CA ASP A 124 10.74 -0.99 11.97
C ASP A 124 10.18 -1.22 10.56
N TYR A 125 8.86 -1.40 10.45
CA TYR A 125 8.16 -1.61 9.19
C TYR A 125 7.36 -0.39 8.74
N GLU A 126 7.40 -0.16 7.44
CA GLU A 126 6.77 0.97 6.76
C GLU A 126 5.25 0.95 6.92
N ASP A 127 4.61 -0.21 6.70
CA ASP A 127 3.16 -0.35 6.74
C ASP A 127 2.60 -0.21 8.17
N VAL A 128 3.30 -0.75 9.16
CA VAL A 128 3.02 -0.51 10.58
C VAL A 128 3.18 0.98 10.91
N THR A 129 4.29 1.60 10.51
CA THR A 129 4.52 3.04 10.72
C THR A 129 3.38 3.86 10.16
N LEU A 130 3.03 3.64 8.89
CA LEU A 130 1.97 4.38 8.22
C LEU A 130 0.64 4.22 8.93
N GLY A 131 0.22 2.99 9.25
CA GLY A 131 -1.03 2.76 9.95
C GLY A 131 -1.12 3.46 11.32
N SER A 132 0.01 3.55 12.05
CA SER A 132 0.03 4.27 13.33
C SER A 132 -0.25 5.77 13.14
N TRP A 133 0.30 6.36 12.07
CA TRP A 133 0.10 7.76 11.74
C TRP A 133 -1.32 8.03 11.26
N MET A 134 -1.88 7.11 10.46
CA MET A 134 -3.28 7.23 10.02
C MET A 134 -4.25 7.24 11.20
N LEU A 135 -3.98 6.48 12.25
CA LEU A 135 -4.76 6.53 13.48
C LEU A 135 -4.58 7.85 14.23
N ALA A 136 -3.34 8.30 14.39
CA ALA A 136 -3.02 9.54 15.09
C ALA A 136 -3.63 10.77 14.41
N MET A 137 -3.67 10.79 13.07
CA MET A 137 -4.22 11.87 12.26
C MET A 137 -5.72 11.74 11.99
N ASN A 138 -6.41 10.75 12.59
CA ASN A 138 -7.84 10.51 12.40
C ASN A 138 -8.24 10.29 10.91
N VAL A 139 -7.39 9.58 10.16
CA VAL A 139 -7.61 9.29 8.74
C VAL A 139 -8.59 8.13 8.56
N LYS A 140 -9.50 8.27 7.58
CA LYS A 140 -10.47 7.21 7.27
C LYS A 140 -9.80 6.03 6.59
N HIS A 141 -9.86 4.87 7.23
CA HIS A 141 -9.43 3.60 6.64
C HIS A 141 -10.53 3.04 5.73
N GLU A 142 -10.18 2.75 4.48
CA GLU A 142 -11.02 2.04 3.51
C GLU A 142 -10.39 0.67 3.21
N ASP A 143 -11.01 -0.40 3.71
CA ASP A 143 -10.60 -1.77 3.41
C ASP A 143 -11.10 -2.19 2.04
N ASN A 144 -10.17 -2.48 1.13
CA ASN A 144 -10.48 -3.01 -0.19
C ASN A 144 -9.68 -4.27 -0.48
N ARG A 145 -10.34 -5.42 -0.37
CA ARG A 145 -9.73 -6.75 -0.57
C ARG A 145 -9.27 -7.01 -2.00
N ALA A 146 -9.86 -6.32 -3.00
CA ALA A 146 -9.41 -6.45 -4.37
C ALA A 146 -7.97 -5.97 -4.58
N MET A 147 -7.41 -5.20 -3.65
CA MET A 147 -6.01 -4.72 -3.68
C MET A 147 -4.99 -5.76 -3.18
N CYS A 148 -5.43 -6.97 -2.81
CA CYS A 148 -4.54 -8.02 -2.27
C CYS A 148 -5.04 -9.43 -2.57
N ASP A 149 -5.74 -9.63 -3.69
CA ASP A 149 -6.31 -10.94 -4.00
C ASP A 149 -5.18 -11.97 -4.20
N PRO A 150 -5.33 -13.21 -3.67
CA PRO A 150 -4.32 -14.25 -3.86
C PRO A 150 -4.29 -14.81 -5.28
N HIS A 151 -5.38 -14.63 -6.04
CA HIS A 151 -5.53 -15.08 -7.42
C HIS A 151 -6.36 -14.07 -8.20
N CYS A 152 -6.17 -13.95 -9.51
CA CYS A 152 -6.98 -13.03 -10.31
C CYS A 152 -8.47 -13.40 -10.31
N THR A 153 -9.27 -12.40 -10.00
CA THR A 153 -10.72 -12.37 -10.20
C THR A 153 -11.07 -11.23 -11.16
N PRO A 154 -12.29 -11.18 -11.72
CA PRO A 154 -12.72 -10.06 -12.56
C PRO A 154 -12.59 -8.71 -11.86
N THR A 155 -12.72 -8.65 -10.53
CA THR A 155 -12.69 -7.42 -9.73
C THR A 155 -11.33 -7.11 -9.13
N SER A 156 -10.34 -8.02 -9.22
CA SER A 156 -9.01 -7.80 -8.64
C SER A 156 -8.37 -6.51 -9.17
N ILE A 157 -7.80 -5.73 -8.25
CA ILE A 157 -6.98 -4.54 -8.51
C ILE A 157 -5.50 -4.92 -8.44
N ALA A 158 -5.11 -5.69 -7.43
CA ALA A 158 -3.77 -6.24 -7.33
C ALA A 158 -3.80 -7.68 -6.84
N VAL A 159 -2.86 -8.47 -7.36
CA VAL A 159 -2.77 -9.89 -7.09
C VAL A 159 -1.39 -10.25 -6.56
N TRP A 160 -1.38 -10.95 -5.43
CA TRP A 160 -0.18 -11.44 -4.77
C TRP A 160 -0.46 -12.73 -4.00
N ASP A 161 0.21 -13.81 -4.38
CA ASP A 161 0.11 -15.09 -3.68
C ASP A 161 1.15 -15.15 -2.55
N SER A 162 0.72 -14.74 -1.35
CA SER A 162 1.56 -14.76 -0.14
C SER A 162 2.05 -16.16 0.25
N LYS A 163 1.35 -17.24 -0.15
CA LYS A 163 1.77 -18.62 0.16
C LYS A 163 2.90 -19.06 -0.76
N LYS A 164 2.76 -18.82 -2.08
CA LYS A 164 3.82 -19.12 -3.05
C LYS A 164 5.06 -18.23 -2.88
N CYS A 165 4.88 -16.99 -2.42
CA CYS A 165 5.96 -16.01 -2.31
C CYS A 165 6.58 -15.84 -0.92
N SER A 166 6.45 -16.84 -0.04
CA SER A 166 7.05 -16.82 1.29
C SER A 166 8.53 -17.24 1.36
N SER A 167 9.06 -17.95 0.35
CA SER A 167 10.43 -18.51 0.42
C SER A 167 11.23 -18.60 -0.90
N SER A 168 10.61 -18.66 -2.09
CA SER A 168 11.34 -18.83 -3.36
C SER A 168 10.56 -18.38 -4.60
N CYS A 169 9.92 -17.23 -4.51
CA CYS A 169 9.13 -16.70 -5.62
C CYS A 169 9.99 -15.86 -6.55
N ASN A 170 9.74 -15.98 -7.86
CA ASN A 170 10.25 -15.09 -8.89
C ASN A 170 9.10 -14.17 -9.31
N PRO A 171 8.94 -12.98 -8.70
CA PRO A 171 7.78 -12.14 -8.95
C PRO A 171 7.67 -11.74 -10.42
N ALA A 172 8.80 -11.52 -11.10
CA ALA A 172 8.81 -11.16 -12.51
C ALA A 172 8.22 -12.26 -13.42
N GLU A 173 8.41 -13.54 -13.09
CA GLU A 173 7.78 -14.65 -13.82
C GLU A 173 6.30 -14.77 -13.49
N ILE A 174 5.93 -14.66 -12.21
CA ILE A 174 4.53 -14.75 -11.78
C ILE A 174 3.69 -13.62 -12.38
N VAL A 175 4.19 -12.39 -12.39
CA VAL A 175 3.52 -11.24 -13.01
C VAL A 175 3.29 -11.49 -14.51
N LYS A 176 4.27 -12.07 -15.22
CA LYS A 176 4.12 -12.45 -16.64
C LYS A 176 3.09 -13.56 -16.84
N GLU A 177 3.10 -14.59 -16.00
CA GLU A 177 2.12 -15.67 -16.04
C GLU A 177 0.70 -15.15 -15.84
N LEU A 178 0.49 -14.32 -14.81
CA LEU A 178 -0.79 -13.68 -14.53
C LEU A 178 -1.25 -12.82 -15.71
N HIS A 179 -0.36 -12.01 -16.29
CA HIS A 179 -0.67 -11.18 -17.47
C HIS A 179 -1.20 -11.99 -18.65
N ASN A 180 -0.67 -13.21 -18.85
CA ASN A 180 -1.09 -14.08 -19.95
C ASN A 180 -2.46 -14.75 -19.72
N THR A 181 -3.03 -14.67 -18.52
CA THR A 181 -4.38 -15.17 -18.26
C THR A 181 -5.45 -14.17 -18.67
N THR A 182 -6.53 -14.67 -19.27
CA THR A 182 -7.64 -13.82 -19.74
C THR A 182 -8.34 -13.08 -18.61
N VAL A 183 -8.42 -13.68 -17.42
CA VAL A 183 -9.08 -13.07 -16.26
C VAL A 183 -8.32 -11.81 -15.80
N CYS A 184 -7.00 -11.84 -15.77
CA CYS A 184 -6.20 -10.69 -15.33
C CYS A 184 -6.09 -9.59 -16.40
N SER A 185 -5.90 -9.95 -17.68
CA SER A 185 -5.54 -8.97 -18.72
C SER A 185 -6.69 -8.56 -19.65
N LYS A 186 -7.77 -9.34 -19.74
CA LYS A 186 -8.87 -9.09 -20.70
C LYS A 186 -10.24 -8.90 -20.06
N SER A 187 -10.34 -8.86 -18.72
CA SER A 187 -11.63 -8.63 -18.05
C SER A 187 -12.05 -7.15 -18.07
N PRO A 188 -13.32 -6.81 -18.36
CA PRO A 188 -13.78 -5.41 -18.57
C PRO A 188 -13.67 -4.53 -17.33
N THR A 189 -13.06 -3.34 -17.41
CA THR A 189 -12.68 -2.43 -16.29
C THR A 189 -13.76 -2.10 -15.26
N LEU A 190 -15.04 -2.22 -15.61
CA LEU A 190 -16.14 -2.13 -14.65
C LEU A 190 -16.81 -3.51 -14.55
N PRO A 191 -17.19 -3.96 -13.33
CA PRO A 191 -18.07 -5.12 -13.23
C PRO A 191 -19.34 -4.87 -14.05
N PRO A 192 -19.97 -5.92 -14.62
CA PRO A 192 -21.25 -5.75 -15.29
C PRO A 192 -22.23 -5.08 -14.34
N GLU A 193 -23.01 -4.11 -14.86
CA GLU A 193 -24.08 -3.47 -14.09
C GLU A 193 -24.96 -4.58 -13.52
N VAL A 194 -25.07 -4.62 -12.19
CA VAL A 194 -26.04 -5.48 -11.54
C VAL A 194 -27.38 -4.80 -11.82
N GLU A 195 -28.20 -5.40 -12.67
CA GLU A 195 -29.60 -4.99 -12.78
C GLU A 195 -30.22 -5.20 -11.39
N ASP A 196 -30.54 -4.11 -10.70
CA ASP A 196 -31.29 -4.15 -9.45
C ASP A 196 -32.67 -4.76 -9.77
N GLU A 197 -32.90 -6.01 -9.37
CA GLU A 197 -34.23 -6.66 -9.34
C GLU A 197 -35.10 -6.16 -8.18
#